data_AF-A0A7X3IGX1-F1
#
_entry.id   AF-A0A7X3IGX1-F1
#
_cell.length_a   1.000
_cell.length_b   1.000
_cell.length_c   1.000
_cell.angle_alpha   90.00
_cell.angle_beta   90.00
_cell.angle_gamma   90.00
#
_symmetry.space_group_name_H-M   'P 1'
#
loop_
_entity.id
_entity.type
_entity.pdbx_description
1 polymer ?
#
loop_
_entity_poly.entity_id
_entity_poly.type
_entity_poly.pdbx_seq_one_letter_code
_entity_poly.pdbx_strand_id
1 'polypeptide(L)'
;MMKVRLKAKFFFDNGEVKRVVWTISDPTVIYGSPSKPVKTVLTTVKDVQDEFQKSFRKLHKEGEVFTVAGIGGDLSGVHFNKVSYWTLKVEEIGEEEDKSNHVLAPMKDEI
;
A
#
# COMPACT_ATOMS: atom_id res chain seq x y z
N MET A 1 -9.78 16.54 -1.66
CA MET A 1 -8.78 15.63 -2.28
C MET A 1 -8.88 14.31 -1.52
N MET A 2 -9.07 13.18 -2.20
CA MET A 2 -9.25 11.90 -1.49
C MET A 2 -7.91 11.40 -0.95
N LYS A 3 -7.86 11.01 0.33
CA LYS A 3 -6.69 10.38 0.95
C LYS A 3 -7.11 8.98 1.39
N VAL A 4 -6.32 7.98 1.04
CA VAL A 4 -6.62 6.57 1.33
C VAL A 4 -5.45 5.89 1.99
N ARG A 5 -5.73 4.99 2.92
CA ARG A 5 -4.77 4.07 3.54
C ARG A 5 -4.97 2.68 2.97
N LEU A 6 -3.90 2.12 2.43
CA LEU A 6 -3.86 0.76 1.90
C LEU A 6 -3.17 -0.14 2.93
N LYS A 7 -3.79 -1.30 3.19
CA LYS A 7 -3.26 -2.34 4.08
C LYS A 7 -3.20 -3.64 3.29
N ALA A 8 -2.00 -4.06 2.92
CA ALA A 8 -1.77 -5.32 2.24
C ALA A 8 -1.07 -6.33 3.17
N LYS A 9 -1.48 -7.60 3.07
CA LYS A 9 -0.76 -8.74 3.64
C LYS A 9 -0.43 -9.71 2.52
N PHE A 10 0.83 -10.11 2.43
CA PHE A 10 1.34 -11.07 1.46
C PHE A 10 1.74 -12.33 2.21
N PHE A 11 1.19 -13.46 1.81
CA PHE A 11 1.46 -14.76 2.40
C PHE A 11 2.35 -15.53 1.43
N PHE A 12 3.52 -15.93 1.90
CA PHE A 12 4.55 -16.56 1.08
C PHE A 12 4.51 -18.08 1.24
N ASP A 13 5.06 -18.79 0.24
CA ASP A 13 5.07 -20.26 0.21
C ASP A 13 5.85 -20.88 1.38
N ASN A 14 6.79 -20.13 1.97
CA ASN A 14 7.56 -20.52 3.15
C ASN A 14 6.83 -20.26 4.48
N GLY A 15 5.58 -19.80 4.45
CA GLY A 15 4.79 -19.42 5.63
C GLY A 15 5.07 -18.01 6.16
N GLU A 16 5.99 -17.25 5.55
CA GLU A 16 6.24 -15.86 5.92
C GLU A 16 5.02 -14.98 5.57
N VAL A 17 4.76 -13.98 6.43
CA VAL A 17 3.72 -12.98 6.17
C VAL A 17 4.31 -11.60 6.21
N LYS A 18 4.33 -10.92 5.06
CA LYS A 18 4.76 -9.53 4.96
C LYS A 18 3.54 -8.61 4.98
N ARG A 19 3.58 -7.59 5.84
CA ARG A 19 2.53 -6.58 5.97
C ARG A 19 3.05 -5.26 5.48
N VAL A 20 2.28 -4.61 4.63
CA VAL A 20 2.65 -3.31 4.05
C VAL A 20 1.48 -2.36 4.22
N VAL A 21 1.76 -1.20 4.81
CA VAL A 21 0.77 -0.14 5.04
C VAL A 21 1.34 1.16 4.49
N TRP A 22 0.57 1.81 3.61
CA TRP A 22 0.96 3.07 3.00
C TRP A 22 -0.27 3.93 2.73
N THR A 23 -0.02 5.22 2.53
CA THR A 23 -1.05 6.23 2.34
C THR A 23 -0.85 6.88 0.98
N ILE A 24 -1.95 7.10 0.25
CA ILE A 24 -1.95 7.78 -1.04
C ILE A 24 -2.89 8.97 -0.95
N SER A 25 -2.37 10.14 -1.28
CA SER A 25 -3.17 11.34 -1.53
C SER A 25 -3.44 11.44 -3.03
N ASP A 26 -4.70 11.65 -3.39
CA ASP A 26 -5.18 11.77 -4.78
C ASP A 26 -4.77 10.58 -5.67
N PRO A 27 -5.24 9.36 -5.32
CA PRO A 27 -4.85 8.15 -6.03
C PRO A 27 -5.19 8.25 -7.51
N THR A 28 -4.16 8.15 -8.34
CA THR A 28 -4.25 8.37 -9.78
C THR A 28 -3.70 7.16 -10.51
N VAL A 29 -4.40 6.71 -11.55
CA VAL A 29 -3.89 5.70 -12.49
C VAL A 29 -3.40 6.40 -13.74
N ILE A 30 -2.25 5.94 -14.23
CA ILE A 30 -1.66 6.40 -15.48
C ILE A 30 -1.74 5.25 -16.49
N TYR A 31 -2.40 5.49 -17.62
CA TYR A 31 -2.50 4.54 -18.72
C TYR A 31 -2.11 5.20 -20.05
N GLY A 32 -1.95 4.41 -21.11
CA GLY A 32 -1.51 4.88 -22.41
C GLY A 32 -0.02 4.68 -22.66
N SER A 33 0.47 5.22 -23.78
CA SER A 33 1.90 5.13 -24.11
C SER A 33 2.71 6.10 -23.25
N PRO A 34 4.00 5.83 -23.00
CA PRO A 34 4.89 6.77 -22.31
C PRO A 34 4.92 8.16 -22.97
N SER A 35 4.70 8.21 -24.30
CA SER A 35 4.63 9.45 -25.08
C SER A 35 3.32 10.22 -24.95
N LYS A 36 2.23 9.59 -24.50
CA LYS A 36 0.90 10.19 -24.30
C LYS A 36 0.19 9.55 -23.11
N PRO A 37 0.65 9.81 -21.87
CA PRO A 37 0.02 9.26 -20.69
C PRO A 37 -1.31 9.96 -20.44
N VAL A 38 -2.34 9.17 -20.13
CA VAL A 38 -3.62 9.64 -19.63
C VAL A 38 -3.67 9.37 -18.15
N LYS A 39 -3.95 10.43 -17.37
CA LYS A 39 -4.08 10.36 -15.92
C LYS A 39 -5.55 10.40 -15.55
N THR A 40 -6.00 9.43 -14.76
CA THR A 40 -7.35 9.40 -14.21
C THR A 40 -7.27 9.30 -12.70
N VAL A 41 -7.83 10.32 -12.04
CA VAL A 41 -7.99 10.34 -10.58
C VAL A 41 -9.07 9.33 -10.20
N LEU A 42 -8.76 8.45 -9.27
CA LEU A 42 -9.72 7.52 -8.69
C LEU A 42 -10.49 8.26 -7.59
N THR A 43 -11.82 8.28 -7.68
CA THR A 43 -12.68 9.07 -6.80
C THR A 43 -13.38 8.25 -5.72
N THR A 44 -13.26 6.92 -5.77
CA THR A 44 -13.87 6.03 -4.77
C THR A 44 -12.86 5.04 -4.20
N VAL A 45 -13.04 4.68 -2.93
CA VAL A 45 -12.25 3.63 -2.25
C VAL A 45 -12.29 2.31 -3.03
N LYS A 46 -13.45 1.97 -3.61
CA LYS A 46 -13.64 0.74 -4.38
C LYS A 46 -12.76 0.74 -5.63
N ASP A 47 -12.72 1.84 -6.39
CA ASP A 47 -11.91 1.92 -7.62
C ASP A 47 -10.42 1.82 -7.30
N VAL A 48 -9.98 2.44 -6.19
CA VAL A 48 -8.60 2.27 -5.70
C VAL A 48 -8.32 0.81 -5.38
N GLN A 49 -9.20 0.14 -4.65
CA GLN A 49 -9.00 -1.25 -4.29
C GLN A 49 -8.95 -2.16 -5.52
N ASP A 50 -9.85 -1.96 -6.48
CA ASP A 50 -9.93 -2.76 -7.71
C ASP A 50 -8.66 -2.59 -8.57
N GLU A 51 -8.17 -1.36 -8.74
CA GLU A 51 -6.96 -1.07 -9.52
C GLU A 51 -5.69 -1.62 -8.86
N PHE A 52 -5.58 -1.57 -7.53
CA PHE A 52 -4.47 -2.20 -6.82
C PHE A 52 -4.54 -3.73 -6.87
N GLN A 53 -5.75 -4.32 -6.76
CA GLN A 53 -5.90 -5.77 -6.95
C GLN A 53 -5.48 -6.20 -8.35
N LYS A 54 -5.90 -5.45 -9.38
CA LYS A 54 -5.52 -5.71 -10.78
C LYS A 54 -4.01 -5.62 -10.98
N SER A 55 -3.39 -4.59 -10.41
CA SER A 55 -1.92 -4.43 -10.41
C SER A 55 -1.24 -5.62 -9.73
N PHE A 56 -1.70 -6.06 -8.56
CA PHE A 56 -1.12 -7.21 -7.84
C PHE A 56 -1.27 -8.51 -8.61
N ARG A 57 -2.41 -8.76 -9.27
CA ARG A 57 -2.58 -9.93 -10.15
C ARG A 57 -1.59 -9.91 -11.32
N LYS A 58 -1.35 -8.73 -11.89
CA LYS A 58 -0.37 -8.56 -12.98
C LYS A 58 1.05 -8.88 -12.49
N LEU A 59 1.47 -8.27 -11.37
CA LEU A 59 2.78 -8.52 -10.76
C LEU A 59 2.97 -10.00 -10.39
N HIS A 60 1.92 -10.66 -9.89
CA HIS A 60 1.92 -12.11 -9.63
C HIS A 60 2.14 -12.93 -10.88
N LYS A 61 1.38 -12.65 -11.93
CA LYS A 61 1.49 -13.35 -13.22
C LYS A 61 2.86 -13.16 -13.87
N GLU A 62 3.43 -11.97 -13.74
CA GLU A 62 4.71 -11.60 -14.37
C GLU A 62 5.92 -11.92 -13.47
N GLY A 63 5.69 -12.31 -12.21
CA GLY A 63 6.75 -12.63 -11.24
C GLY A 63 7.56 -11.41 -10.81
N GLU A 64 6.97 -10.22 -10.86
CA GLU A 64 7.65 -8.94 -10.61
C GLU A 64 7.79 -8.61 -9.11
N VAL A 65 8.52 -7.53 -8.82
CA VAL A 65 8.70 -7.03 -7.46
C VAL A 65 7.84 -5.79 -7.26
N PHE A 66 6.99 -5.83 -6.24
CA PHE A 66 6.30 -4.64 -5.75
C PHE A 66 7.18 -3.91 -4.75
N THR A 67 7.38 -2.61 -4.96
CA THR A 67 8.10 -1.75 -4.02
C THR A 67 7.22 -0.58 -3.62
N VAL A 68 7.18 -0.27 -2.33
CA VAL A 68 6.45 0.90 -1.82
C VAL A 68 7.12 1.45 -0.57
N ALA A 69 7.09 2.76 -0.40
CA ALA A 69 7.51 3.41 0.83
C ALA A 69 6.42 3.24 1.89
N GLY A 70 6.77 2.64 3.03
CA GLY A 70 5.91 2.58 4.19
C GLY A 70 5.77 3.95 4.87
N ILE A 71 4.86 4.04 5.85
CA ILE A 71 4.61 5.27 6.62
C ILE A 71 5.89 5.77 7.35
N GLY A 72 6.81 4.86 7.71
CA GLY A 72 8.09 5.20 8.35
C GLY A 72 9.23 5.59 7.40
N GLY A 73 8.97 5.67 6.09
CA GLY A 73 10.01 5.94 5.08
C GLY A 73 10.78 4.71 4.60
N ASP A 74 10.63 3.57 5.27
CA ASP A 74 11.26 2.31 4.84
C ASP A 74 10.65 1.79 3.53
N LEU A 75 11.50 1.43 2.58
CA LEU A 75 11.10 0.78 1.34
C LEU A 75 10.80 -0.70 1.59
N SER A 76 9.55 -1.08 1.37
CA SER A 76 9.10 -2.47 1.42
C SER A 76 9.07 -3.08 0.03
N GLY A 77 9.96 -4.04 -0.25
CA GLY A 77 9.93 -4.88 -1.46
C GLY A 77 9.23 -6.22 -1.25
N VAL A 78 8.33 -6.61 -2.15
CA VAL A 78 7.60 -7.89 -2.14
C VAL A 78 7.82 -8.58 -3.47
N HIS A 79 8.48 -9.74 -3.45
CA HIS A 79 8.69 -10.58 -4.62
C HIS A 79 7.44 -11.43 -4.87
N PHE A 80 6.63 -11.06 -5.86
CA PHE A 80 5.34 -11.69 -6.09
C PHE A 80 5.47 -13.15 -6.56
N ASN A 81 6.60 -13.56 -7.14
CA ASN A 81 6.86 -14.95 -7.52
C ASN A 81 6.94 -15.93 -6.34
N LYS A 82 7.04 -15.45 -5.09
CA LYS A 82 7.04 -16.25 -3.86
C LYS A 82 5.77 -16.09 -3.03
N VAL A 83 4.81 -15.29 -3.52
CA VAL A 83 3.55 -15.00 -2.81
C VAL A 83 2.51 -16.02 -3.27
N SER A 84 1.96 -16.77 -2.33
CA SER A 84 0.88 -17.72 -2.58
C SER A 84 -0.46 -17.00 -2.73
N TYR A 85 -0.75 -16.06 -1.82
CA TYR A 85 -1.95 -15.22 -1.85
C TYR A 85 -1.75 -13.91 -1.08
N TRP A 86 -2.67 -12.97 -1.27
CA TRP A 86 -2.66 -11.68 -0.56
C TRP A 86 -4.05 -11.24 -0.14
N THR A 87 -4.09 -10.37 0.87
CA THR A 87 -5.28 -9.57 1.21
C THR A 87 -4.96 -8.10 1.00
N LEU A 88 -5.90 -7.35 0.44
CA LEU A 88 -5.81 -5.90 0.31
C LEU A 88 -7.08 -5.28 0.88
N LYS A 89 -6.91 -4.29 1.76
CA LYS A 89 -7.99 -3.43 2.24
C LYS A 89 -7.60 -1.97 1.98
N VAL A 90 -8.53 -1.22 1.42
CA VAL A 90 -8.41 0.24 1.25
C VAL A 90 -9.44 0.92 2.14
N GLU A 91 -9.00 1.96 2.84
CA GLU A 91 -9.85 2.78 3.71
C GLU A 91 -9.64 4.24 3.31
N GLU A 92 -10.72 5.01 3.16
CA GLU A 92 -10.62 6.47 3.10
C GLU A 92 -10.23 6.99 4.49
N ILE A 93 -9.30 7.94 4.51
CA ILE A 93 -8.89 8.62 5.74
C ILE A 93 -9.20 10.11 5.61
N GLY A 94 -9.88 10.66 6.62
CA GLY A 94 -10.12 12.09 6.71
C GLY A 94 -8.81 12.86 6.96
N GLU A 95 -8.83 14.17 6.79
CA GLU A 95 -7.66 15.05 7.01
C GLU A 95 -7.13 15.01 8.46
N GLU A 96 -7.89 14.47 9.43
CA GLU A 96 -7.53 14.47 10.86
C GLU A 96 -6.74 13.24 11.38
N GLU A 97 -6.49 12.19 10.57
CA GLU A 97 -5.78 10.98 11.03
C GLU A 97 -4.23 11.10 11.05
N ASP A 98 -3.68 12.32 11.11
CA ASP A 98 -2.25 12.59 11.34
C ASP A 98 -1.95 13.07 12.77
N LYS A 99 -2.81 12.75 13.75
CA LYS A 99 -2.50 12.92 15.18
C LYS A 99 -1.87 11.65 15.75
N SER A 100 -0.55 11.54 15.57
CA SER A 100 0.40 11.04 16.57
C SER A 100 -0.03 9.81 17.39
N ASN A 101 0.32 8.60 16.92
CA ASN A 101 0.70 7.52 17.85
C ASN A 101 2.22 7.39 17.86
N HIS A 102 2.88 8.45 18.35
CA HIS A 102 4.24 8.36 18.88
C HIS A 102 4.12 8.41 20.40
N VAL A 103 3.76 7.27 21.01
CA VAL A 103 3.98 7.08 22.45
C VAL A 103 5.27 6.27 22.59
N LEU A 104 6.39 6.99 22.54
CA LEU A 104 7.60 6.57 23.26
C LEU A 104 7.64 7.41 24.52
N ALA A 105 6.98 6.94 25.58
CA ALA A 105 7.33 7.37 26.92
C ALA A 105 8.29 6.32 27.49
N PRO A 106 9.59 6.62 27.70
CA PRO A 106 10.44 5.76 28.51
C PRO A 106 9.93 5.79 29.96
N MET A 107 9.85 4.60 30.57
CA MET A 107 9.64 4.41 32.01
C MET A 107 10.64 5.28 32.78
N LYS A 108 10.13 6.15 33.65
CA LYS A 108 10.90 6.66 34.77
C LYS A 108 10.65 5.73 35.95
N ASP A 109 11.55 4.81 36.18
CA ASP A 109 11.78 4.25 37.50
C ASP A 109 13.19 4.65 37.90
N GLU A 110 13.30 5.68 38.74
CA GLU A 110 14.42 5.89 39.67
C GLU A 110 14.07 7.05 40.61
N ILE A 111 13.59 6.72 41.80
CA ILE A 111 14.02 7.31 43.08
C ILE A 111 14.21 6.14 44.06
#